data_AF-U2TJ20-F1
#
_entry.id   AF-U2TJ20-F1
#
_cell.length_a   1.000
_cell.length_b   1.000
_cell.length_c   1.000
_cell.angle_alpha   90.00
_cell.angle_beta   90.00
_cell.angle_gamma   90.00
#
_symmetry.space_group_name_H-M   'P 1'
#
loop_
_entity.id
_entity.type
_entity.pdbx_description
1 polymer ?
#
loop_
_entity_poly.entity_id
_entity_poly.type
_entity_poly.pdbx_seq_one_letter_code
_entity_poly.pdbx_strand_id
1 'polypeptide(L)'
;MWRVDGPFFEDAWFALVPTQPAVDFCAYVKTLRMDDVLWDILGMSSNSDERMSLRATGAFTAGGYSTVDRETVRLESPDEAALPGLAASVADRALSATEAFLGSIGFDEDELYRRILEQGVGLTGCIASICLGDLRGAMGIAKGYREKFPDKYDGFSFRIGERSDVELVIDWCERRLAGRGEGA
;
A
#
# COMPACT_ATOMS: atom_id res chain seq x y z
N MET A 1 9.70 -1.32 -10.21
CA MET A 1 10.98 -1.70 -9.60
C MET A 1 10.72 -1.81 -8.11
N TRP A 2 11.26 -2.84 -7.45
CA TRP A 2 11.12 -2.96 -6.00
C TRP A 2 12.45 -3.30 -5.36
N ARG A 3 12.61 -2.92 -4.09
CA ARG A 3 13.71 -3.35 -3.22
C ARG A 3 13.22 -3.50 -1.79
N VAL A 4 14.04 -4.17 -0.98
CA VAL A 4 13.78 -4.39 0.44
C VAL A 4 14.94 -3.80 1.24
N ASP A 5 14.62 -2.99 2.24
CA ASP A 5 15.58 -2.47 3.22
C ASP A 5 15.03 -2.72 4.63
N GLY A 6 15.63 -3.70 5.32
CA GLY A 6 15.11 -4.19 6.60
C GLY A 6 13.64 -4.65 6.49
N PRO A 7 12.71 -4.10 7.30
CA PRO A 7 11.29 -4.44 7.23
C PRO A 7 10.55 -3.72 6.10
N PHE A 8 11.18 -2.73 5.45
CA PHE A 8 10.56 -1.88 4.46
C PHE A 8 10.63 -2.49 3.06
N PHE A 9 9.51 -2.39 2.36
CA PHE A 9 9.36 -2.75 0.96
C PHE A 9 9.07 -1.48 0.18
N GLU A 10 10.01 -1.12 -0.69
CA GLU A 10 9.92 0.05 -1.55
C GLU A 10 9.49 -0.42 -2.94
N ASP A 11 8.42 0.17 -3.47
CA ASP A 11 7.91 -0.15 -4.80
C ASP A 11 7.71 1.13 -5.60
N ALA A 12 8.24 1.13 -6.82
CA ALA A 12 8.06 2.18 -7.80
C ALA A 12 7.40 1.59 -9.04
N TRP A 13 6.22 2.09 -9.37
CA TRP A 13 5.55 1.75 -10.62
C TRP A 13 5.86 2.82 -11.66
N PHE A 14 6.13 2.37 -12.89
CA PHE A 14 6.32 3.26 -14.03
C PHE A 14 5.72 2.64 -15.29
N ALA A 15 5.16 3.48 -16.15
CA ALA A 15 4.65 3.09 -17.45
C ALA A 15 4.94 4.16 -18.50
N LEU A 16 5.31 3.72 -19.69
CA LEU A 16 5.33 4.61 -20.86
C LEU A 16 3.89 4.95 -21.24
N VAL A 17 3.62 6.23 -21.50
CA VAL A 17 2.32 6.67 -21.95
C VAL A 17 2.19 6.37 -23.45
N PRO A 18 1.24 5.54 -23.90
CA PRO A 18 1.21 5.10 -25.31
C PRO A 18 0.93 6.21 -26.32
N THR A 19 0.33 7.31 -25.87
CA THR A 19 -0.14 8.41 -26.73
C THR A 19 0.82 9.58 -26.83
N GLN A 20 1.90 9.60 -26.05
CA GLN A 20 2.86 10.71 -26.02
C GLN A 20 4.19 10.26 -25.38
N PRO A 21 5.32 10.90 -25.72
CA PRO A 21 6.61 10.61 -25.11
C PRO A 21 6.65 11.07 -23.64
N ALA A 22 6.10 10.25 -22.75
CA ALA A 22 5.98 10.52 -21.33
C ALA A 22 6.07 9.23 -20.51
N VAL A 23 6.44 9.40 -19.24
CA VAL A 23 6.48 8.34 -18.24
C VAL A 23 5.50 8.70 -17.14
N ASP A 24 4.50 7.85 -16.93
CA ASP A 24 3.73 7.85 -15.70
C ASP A 24 4.55 7.15 -14.62
N PHE A 25 4.57 7.70 -13.41
CA PHE A 25 5.22 7.03 -12.28
C PHE A 25 4.59 7.37 -10.94
N CYS A 26 4.80 6.49 -9.98
CA CYS A 26 4.54 6.71 -8.56
C CYS A 26 5.46 5.82 -7.73
N ALA A 27 5.63 6.17 -6.45
CA ALA A 27 6.49 5.43 -5.54
C ALA A 27 5.84 5.31 -4.16
N TYR A 28 5.93 4.13 -3.58
CA TYR A 28 5.33 3.81 -2.30
C TYR A 28 6.30 3.07 -1.38
N VAL A 29 6.08 3.24 -0.09
CA VAL A 29 6.76 2.48 0.96
C VAL A 29 5.71 1.77 1.81
N LYS A 30 5.87 0.46 1.99
CA LYS A 30 5.13 -0.34 2.96
C LYS A 30 6.11 -1.17 3.79
N THR A 31 5.61 -1.91 4.78
CA THR A 31 6.41 -2.97 5.42
C THR A 31 5.97 -4.34 4.91
N LEU A 32 6.86 -5.32 4.99
CA LEU A 32 6.50 -6.73 4.72
C LEU A 32 5.33 -7.18 5.60
N ARG A 33 5.30 -6.70 6.85
CA ARG A 33 4.23 -6.96 7.82
C ARG A 33 2.85 -6.52 7.33
N MET A 34 2.74 -5.45 6.55
CA MET A 34 1.44 -4.98 6.05
C MET A 34 0.81 -5.99 5.08
N ASP A 35 1.61 -6.55 4.18
CA ASP A 35 1.17 -7.63 3.28
C ASP A 35 0.83 -8.90 4.07
N ASP A 36 1.62 -9.23 5.11
CA ASP A 36 1.34 -10.40 5.95
C ASP A 36 0.02 -10.27 6.70
N VAL A 37 -0.26 -9.08 7.26
CA VAL A 37 -1.54 -8.76 7.89
C VAL A 37 -2.67 -8.85 6.88
N LEU A 38 -2.49 -8.29 5.68
CA LEU A 38 -3.51 -8.40 4.64
C LEU A 38 -3.79 -9.86 4.30
N TRP A 39 -2.76 -10.65 4.01
CA TRP A 39 -2.93 -12.05 3.66
C TRP A 39 -3.58 -12.85 4.77
N ASP A 40 -3.28 -12.56 6.04
CA ASP A 40 -3.97 -13.19 7.16
C ASP A 40 -5.45 -12.80 7.25
N ILE A 41 -5.80 -11.55 6.94
CA ILE A 41 -7.21 -11.11 6.81
C ILE A 41 -7.93 -11.92 5.72
N LEU A 42 -7.24 -12.21 4.61
CA LEU A 42 -7.80 -12.95 3.47
C LEU A 42 -7.75 -14.48 3.64
N GLY A 43 -7.18 -15.00 4.72
CA GLY A 43 -6.97 -16.43 4.92
C GLY A 43 -5.94 -17.04 3.96
N MET A 44 -4.98 -16.22 3.51
CA MET A 44 -3.91 -16.56 2.57
C MET A 44 -2.52 -16.45 3.22
N SER A 45 -2.40 -16.69 4.53
CA SER A 45 -1.16 -16.43 5.30
C SER A 45 0.07 -17.16 4.75
N SER A 46 -0.10 -18.27 4.03
CA SER A 46 0.97 -19.00 3.32
C SER A 46 1.64 -18.18 2.20
N ASN A 47 1.02 -17.10 1.72
CA ASN A 47 1.64 -16.20 0.74
C ASN A 47 2.94 -15.56 1.28
N SER A 48 3.13 -15.54 2.60
CA SER A 48 4.38 -15.10 3.22
C SER A 48 5.59 -15.98 2.87
N ASP A 49 5.35 -17.24 2.48
CA ASP A 49 6.38 -18.19 2.05
C ASP A 49 6.67 -18.10 0.54
N GLU A 50 5.90 -17.32 -0.21
CA GLU A 50 6.06 -17.16 -1.66
C GLU A 50 7.23 -16.23 -2.02
N ARG A 51 7.57 -16.21 -3.31
CA ARG A 51 8.64 -15.33 -3.82
C ARG A 51 8.32 -13.86 -3.54
N MET A 52 9.35 -13.09 -3.17
CA MET A 52 9.24 -11.66 -2.86
C MET A 52 8.57 -10.82 -3.97
N SER A 53 8.66 -11.25 -5.23
CA SER A 53 7.94 -10.63 -6.35
C SER A 53 6.42 -10.58 -6.16
N LEU A 54 5.83 -11.51 -5.39
CA LEU A 54 4.40 -11.49 -5.08
C LEU A 54 3.99 -10.22 -4.33
N ARG A 55 4.88 -9.67 -3.48
CA ARG A 55 4.62 -8.42 -2.73
C ARG A 55 4.64 -7.16 -3.61
N ALA A 56 5.32 -7.23 -4.75
CA ALA A 56 5.37 -6.14 -5.73
C ALA A 56 4.26 -6.23 -6.78
N THR A 57 3.99 -7.42 -7.33
CA THR A 57 3.12 -7.58 -8.50
C THR A 57 1.89 -8.43 -8.24
N GLY A 58 1.67 -8.87 -7.00
CA GLY A 58 0.52 -9.68 -6.63
C GLY A 58 -0.78 -8.88 -6.64
N ALA A 59 -1.87 -9.55 -7.01
CA ALA A 59 -3.21 -8.96 -7.03
C ALA A 59 -3.73 -8.57 -5.63
N PHE A 60 -3.23 -9.24 -4.58
CA PHE A 60 -3.60 -8.99 -3.20
C PHE A 60 -2.37 -8.53 -2.44
N THR A 61 -2.07 -7.24 -2.50
CA THR A 61 -0.98 -6.64 -1.73
C THR A 61 -1.50 -5.40 -1.03
N ALA A 62 -0.98 -5.13 0.16
CA ALA A 62 -1.25 -3.91 0.86
C ALA A 62 -0.67 -2.74 0.06
N GLY A 63 -1.41 -1.63 0.04
CA GLY A 63 -0.83 -0.35 -0.36
C GLY A 63 0.26 0.10 0.62
N GLY A 64 0.88 1.23 0.34
CA GLY A 64 1.86 1.87 1.20
C GLY A 64 1.63 3.37 1.33
N TYR A 65 2.54 4.03 2.03
CA TYR A 65 2.66 5.48 2.01
C TYR A 65 3.17 5.94 0.64
N SER A 66 2.45 6.85 -0.01
CA SER A 66 2.89 7.45 -1.29
C SER A 66 3.99 8.47 -1.01
N THR A 67 5.20 8.15 -1.43
CA THR A 67 6.38 9.05 -1.35
C THR A 67 6.49 9.93 -2.58
N VAL A 68 5.96 9.46 -3.70
CA VAL A 68 5.70 10.24 -4.89
C VAL A 68 4.32 9.89 -5.39
N ASP A 69 3.42 10.87 -5.37
CA ASP A 69 2.09 10.73 -5.95
C ASP A 69 2.18 10.44 -7.45
N ARG A 70 1.10 9.92 -8.01
CA ARG A 70 1.07 9.59 -9.43
C ARG A 70 1.28 10.84 -10.27
N GLU A 71 2.37 10.86 -11.01
CA GLU A 71 2.80 11.96 -11.86
C GLU A 71 3.05 11.46 -13.29
N THR A 72 2.83 12.34 -14.27
CA THR A 72 3.21 12.13 -15.67
C THR A 72 4.32 13.09 -16.04
N VAL A 73 5.53 12.58 -16.26
CA VAL A 73 6.67 13.40 -16.71
C VAL A 73 6.77 13.29 -18.23
N ARG A 74 6.70 14.42 -18.92
CA ARG A 74 6.74 14.49 -20.38
C ARG A 74 8.16 14.82 -20.85
N LEU A 75 8.57 14.24 -21.97
CA LEU A 75 9.72 14.77 -22.69
C LEU A 75 9.33 16.14 -23.29
N GLU A 76 10.23 17.10 -23.13
CA GLU A 76 10.08 18.43 -23.75
C GLU A 76 10.27 18.37 -25.28
N SER A 77 11.02 17.39 -25.76
CA SER A 77 11.25 17.08 -27.17
C SER A 77 10.51 15.80 -27.56
N PRO A 78 9.94 15.70 -28.77
CA PRO A 78 9.34 14.46 -29.26
C PRO A 78 10.37 13.36 -29.59
N ASP A 79 11.64 13.56 -29.27
CA ASP A 79 12.70 12.57 -29.48
C ASP A 79 12.55 11.37 -28.53
N GLU A 80 11.90 10.32 -29.02
CA GLU A 80 11.73 9.07 -28.30
C GLU A 80 13.05 8.39 -27.90
N ALA A 81 14.17 8.73 -28.55
CA ALA A 81 15.49 8.22 -28.16
C ALA A 81 15.90 8.70 -26.74
N ALA A 82 15.28 9.78 -26.23
CA ALA A 82 15.49 10.27 -24.88
C ALA A 82 14.64 9.55 -23.81
N LEU A 83 13.66 8.71 -24.20
CA LEU A 83 12.77 8.03 -23.26
C LEU A 83 13.50 7.14 -22.24
N PRO A 84 14.54 6.37 -22.60
CA PRO A 84 15.30 5.60 -21.61
C PRO A 84 15.96 6.49 -20.56
N GLY A 85 16.47 7.66 -20.96
CA GLY A 85 17.07 8.64 -20.05
C GLY A 85 16.04 9.26 -19.10
N LEU A 86 14.85 9.59 -19.61
CA LEU A 86 13.74 10.06 -18.80
C LEU A 86 13.29 8.99 -17.79
N ALA A 87 13.10 7.74 -18.25
CA ALA A 87 12.71 6.63 -17.38
C ALA A 87 13.74 6.39 -16.26
N ALA A 88 15.03 6.47 -16.57
CA ALA A 88 16.09 6.38 -15.57
C ALA A 88 16.05 7.53 -14.56
N SER A 89 15.86 8.77 -15.02
CA SER A 89 15.74 9.95 -14.13
C SER A 89 14.52 9.87 -13.22
N VAL A 90 13.39 9.37 -13.74
CA VAL A 90 12.16 9.17 -12.97
C VAL A 90 12.35 8.07 -11.92
N ALA A 91 13.03 6.98 -12.26
CA ALA A 91 13.35 5.91 -11.31
C ALA A 91 14.29 6.40 -10.18
N ASP A 92 15.30 7.21 -10.51
CA ASP A 92 16.22 7.80 -9.53
C ASP A 92 15.51 8.77 -8.57
N ARG A 93 14.59 9.58 -9.11
CA ARG A 93 13.72 10.45 -8.32
C ARG A 93 12.84 9.66 -7.35
N ALA A 94 12.26 8.54 -7.81
CA ALA A 94 11.44 7.67 -6.96
C ALA A 94 12.26 7.09 -5.79
N LEU A 95 13.44 6.55 -6.06
CA LEU A 95 14.35 6.00 -5.04
C LEU A 95 14.82 7.09 -4.06
N SER A 96 15.19 8.26 -4.58
CA SER A 96 15.62 9.38 -3.72
C SER A 96 14.50 9.85 -2.78
N ALA A 97 13.25 9.86 -3.26
CA ALA A 97 12.10 10.23 -2.45
C ALA A 97 11.80 9.19 -1.36
N THR A 98 11.88 7.90 -1.67
CA THR A 98 11.69 6.83 -0.67
C THR A 98 12.77 6.86 0.40
N GLU A 99 14.04 7.04 0.03
CA GLU A 99 15.16 7.18 0.96
C GLU A 99 15.03 8.40 1.87
N ALA A 100 14.70 9.56 1.29
CA ALA A 100 14.50 10.79 2.06
C ALA A 100 13.36 10.63 3.07
N PHE A 101 12.26 10.00 2.65
CA PHE A 101 11.14 9.72 3.53
C PHE A 101 11.52 8.74 4.66
N LEU A 102 12.15 7.60 4.35
CA LEU A 102 12.59 6.63 5.34
C LEU A 102 13.55 7.25 6.36
N GLY A 103 14.48 8.09 5.89
CA GLY A 103 15.34 8.89 6.75
C GLY A 103 14.56 9.86 7.65
N SER A 104 13.50 10.50 7.13
CA SER A 104 12.66 11.44 7.90
C SER A 104 11.88 10.77 9.04
N ILE A 105 11.51 9.50 8.88
CA ILE A 105 10.83 8.71 9.91
C ILE A 105 11.82 7.90 10.77
N GLY A 106 13.12 8.07 10.55
CA GLY A 106 14.16 7.36 11.29
C GLY A 106 14.11 5.84 11.13
N PHE A 107 13.57 5.35 10.00
CA PHE A 107 13.34 3.92 9.75
C PHE A 107 12.46 3.24 10.82
N ASP A 108 11.51 3.98 11.41
CA ASP A 108 10.55 3.47 12.39
C ASP A 108 9.26 2.98 11.70
N GLU A 109 8.93 1.69 11.85
CA GLU A 109 7.72 1.09 11.28
C GLU A 109 6.43 1.72 11.83
N ASP A 110 6.38 2.03 13.12
CA ASP A 110 5.20 2.64 13.74
C ASP A 110 5.00 4.07 13.23
N GLU A 111 6.10 4.80 13.01
CA GLU A 111 6.01 6.13 12.40
C GLU A 111 5.51 6.05 10.96
N LEU A 112 5.97 5.10 10.14
CA LEU A 112 5.38 4.85 8.82
C LEU A 112 3.87 4.63 8.91
N TYR A 113 3.41 3.78 9.84
CA TYR A 113 1.99 3.50 10.00
C TYR A 113 1.19 4.76 10.37
N ARG A 114 1.73 5.64 11.23
CA ARG A 114 1.10 6.94 11.53
C ARG A 114 1.03 7.83 10.30
N ARG A 115 2.08 7.91 9.49
CA ARG A 115 2.09 8.69 8.23
C ARG A 115 1.07 8.18 7.22
N ILE A 116 0.87 6.87 7.14
CA ILE A 116 -0.19 6.27 6.32
C ILE A 116 -1.57 6.74 6.79
N LEU A 117 -1.81 6.76 8.11
CA LEU A 117 -3.09 7.21 8.67
C LEU A 117 -3.35 8.70 8.41
N GLU A 118 -2.30 9.53 8.36
CA GLU A 118 -2.39 10.95 8.00
C GLU A 118 -2.72 11.17 6.52
N GLN A 119 -2.17 10.36 5.61
CA GLN A 119 -2.29 10.53 4.16
C GLN A 119 -3.70 10.22 3.62
N GLY A 120 -4.47 9.39 4.31
CA GLY A 120 -5.86 9.10 3.94
C GLY A 120 -6.24 7.66 4.26
N VAL A 121 -7.50 7.45 4.65
CA VAL A 121 -7.95 6.17 5.22
C VAL A 121 -8.82 5.35 4.25
N GLY A 122 -8.39 4.11 4.05
CA GLY A 122 -9.00 3.02 3.28
C GLY A 122 -8.45 1.68 3.79
N LEU A 123 -8.35 0.64 2.95
CA LEU A 123 -7.77 -0.65 3.37
C LEU A 123 -6.36 -0.51 3.97
N THR A 124 -5.51 0.31 3.35
CA THR A 124 -4.16 0.60 3.83
C THR A 124 -4.16 1.19 5.24
N GLY A 125 -5.12 2.08 5.55
CA GLY A 125 -5.28 2.66 6.89
C GLY A 125 -5.75 1.64 7.93
N CYS A 126 -6.64 0.72 7.56
CA CYS A 126 -7.02 -0.40 8.44
C CYS A 126 -5.80 -1.27 8.77
N ILE A 127 -5.02 -1.64 7.75
CA ILE A 127 -3.82 -2.46 7.93
C ILE A 127 -2.79 -1.74 8.81
N ALA A 128 -2.54 -0.45 8.58
CA ALA A 128 -1.64 0.36 9.41
C ALA A 128 -2.11 0.41 10.87
N SER A 129 -3.41 0.61 11.11
CA SER A 129 -3.99 0.58 12.46
C SER A 129 -3.80 -0.79 13.13
N ILE A 130 -4.00 -1.89 12.40
CA ILE A 130 -3.75 -3.25 12.90
C ILE A 130 -2.27 -3.45 13.23
N CYS A 131 -1.35 -2.92 12.41
CA CYS A 131 0.08 -3.02 12.67
C CYS A 131 0.50 -2.27 13.94
N LEU A 132 -0.15 -1.12 14.22
CA LEU A 132 -0.03 -0.38 15.49
C LEU A 132 -0.74 -1.07 16.68
N GLY A 133 -1.44 -2.19 16.45
CA GLY A 133 -2.20 -2.90 17.47
C GLY A 133 -3.58 -2.30 17.77
N ASP A 134 -3.99 -1.25 17.04
CA ASP A 134 -5.30 -0.61 17.20
C ASP A 134 -6.38 -1.28 16.35
N LEU A 135 -6.87 -2.42 16.85
CA LEU A 135 -7.94 -3.18 16.20
C LEU A 135 -9.26 -2.40 16.16
N ARG A 136 -9.53 -1.55 17.16
CA ARG A 136 -10.76 -0.75 17.23
C ARG A 136 -10.72 0.40 16.23
N GLY A 137 -9.59 1.08 16.10
CA GLY A 137 -9.35 2.09 15.07
C GLY A 137 -9.48 1.50 13.66
N ALA A 138 -8.91 0.32 13.42
CA ALA A 138 -9.06 -0.38 12.14
C ALA A 138 -10.53 -0.68 11.82
N MET A 139 -11.30 -1.17 12.78
CA MET A 139 -12.74 -1.39 12.61
C MET A 139 -13.50 -0.08 12.37
N GLY A 140 -13.12 1.00 13.06
CA GLY A 140 -13.71 2.33 12.87
C GLY A 140 -13.52 2.83 11.44
N ILE A 141 -12.31 2.69 10.89
CA ILE A 141 -12.01 3.03 9.50
C ILE A 141 -12.85 2.17 8.55
N ALA A 142 -12.87 0.85 8.73
CA ALA A 142 -13.61 -0.07 7.87
C ALA A 142 -15.14 0.22 7.88
N LYS A 143 -15.71 0.45 9.06
CA LYS A 143 -17.14 0.78 9.23
C LYS A 143 -17.47 2.15 8.64
N GLY A 144 -16.67 3.18 8.92
CA GLY A 144 -16.87 4.51 8.37
C GLY A 144 -16.73 4.54 6.85
N TYR A 145 -15.84 3.72 6.29
CA TYR A 145 -15.72 3.55 4.85
C TYR A 145 -16.99 2.94 4.24
N ARG A 146 -17.52 1.86 4.83
CA ARG A 146 -18.79 1.24 4.41
C ARG A 146 -19.98 2.20 4.45
N GLU A 147 -20.04 3.06 5.47
CA GLU A 147 -21.10 4.06 5.61
C GLU A 147 -20.99 5.17 4.56
N LYS A 148 -19.77 5.62 4.25
CA LYS A 148 -19.51 6.69 3.29
C LYS A 148 -19.71 6.23 1.84
N PHE A 149 -19.48 4.95 1.57
CA PHE A 149 -19.49 4.36 0.24
C PHE A 149 -20.38 3.09 0.18
N PRO A 150 -21.69 3.20 0.48
CA PRO A 150 -22.56 2.03 0.62
C PRO A 150 -22.75 1.26 -0.70
N ASP A 151 -22.71 1.98 -1.84
CA ASP A 151 -22.90 1.45 -3.19
C ASP A 151 -21.60 1.37 -3.99
N LYS A 152 -20.49 1.82 -3.40
CA LYS A 152 -19.19 1.95 -4.07
C LYS A 152 -18.24 0.86 -3.57
N TYR A 153 -17.85 0.00 -4.50
CA TYR A 153 -16.69 -0.89 -4.40
C TYR A 153 -15.34 -0.14 -4.44
N ASP A 154 -15.30 1.15 -4.08
CA ASP A 154 -14.40 2.09 -4.75
C ASP A 154 -13.47 2.83 -3.79
N GLY A 155 -12.52 2.06 -3.23
CA GLY A 155 -11.46 2.47 -2.30
C GLY A 155 -11.05 1.40 -1.28
N PHE A 156 -11.79 0.29 -1.27
CA PHE A 156 -11.39 -1.05 -0.83
C PHE A 156 -11.47 -1.97 -2.06
N SER A 157 -10.42 -2.72 -2.35
CA SER A 157 -10.02 -3.03 -3.73
C SER A 157 -10.53 -4.37 -4.28
N PHE A 158 -11.08 -5.27 -3.46
CA PHE A 158 -11.41 -6.62 -3.93
C PHE A 158 -12.44 -7.39 -3.07
N ARG A 159 -13.08 -8.38 -3.72
CA ARG A 159 -13.92 -9.39 -3.06
C ARG A 159 -13.20 -10.74 -3.04
N ILE A 160 -13.31 -11.47 -1.93
CA ILE A 160 -12.93 -12.88 -1.85
C ILE A 160 -14.23 -13.69 -1.73
N GLY A 161 -14.64 -14.29 -2.85
CA GLY A 161 -15.95 -14.91 -2.98
C GLY A 161 -17.08 -13.90 -2.80
N GLU A 162 -17.99 -14.16 -1.86
CA GLU A 162 -19.13 -13.29 -1.56
C GLU A 162 -18.81 -12.17 -0.54
N ARG A 163 -17.57 -12.10 -0.06
CA ARG A 163 -17.20 -11.15 0.99
C ARG A 163 -16.34 -10.01 0.45
N SER A 164 -16.64 -8.80 0.89
CA SER A 164 -15.75 -7.65 0.73
C SER A 164 -14.56 -7.74 1.69
N ASP A 165 -13.43 -7.19 1.28
CA ASP A 165 -12.29 -6.89 2.14
C ASP A 165 -12.66 -6.06 3.39
N VAL A 166 -13.62 -5.13 3.32
CA VAL A 166 -14.17 -4.43 4.49
C VAL A 166 -14.78 -5.41 5.51
N GLU A 167 -15.65 -6.32 5.07
CA GLU A 167 -16.24 -7.35 5.94
C GLU A 167 -15.18 -8.29 6.49
N LEU A 168 -14.15 -8.62 5.69
CA LEU A 168 -13.06 -9.47 6.13
C LEU A 168 -12.22 -8.79 7.23
N VAL A 169 -11.91 -7.50 7.09
CA VAL A 169 -11.21 -6.70 8.12
C VAL A 169 -12.02 -6.65 9.42
N ILE A 170 -13.32 -6.34 9.34
CA ILE A 170 -14.19 -6.24 10.53
C ILE A 170 -14.22 -7.57 11.27
N ASP A 171 -14.55 -8.67 10.58
CA ASP A 171 -14.60 -10.01 11.18
C ASP A 171 -13.25 -10.42 11.79
N TRP A 172 -12.15 -10.12 11.09
CA TRP A 172 -10.81 -10.46 11.54
C TRP A 172 -10.46 -9.75 12.85
N CYS A 173 -10.82 -8.46 12.98
CA CYS A 173 -10.62 -7.69 14.19
C CYS A 173 -11.52 -8.19 15.32
N GLU A 174 -12.79 -8.46 15.06
CA GLU A 174 -13.76 -8.96 16.05
C GLU A 174 -13.33 -10.30 16.65
N ARG A 175 -12.89 -11.25 15.83
CA ARG A 175 -12.38 -12.55 16.31
C ARG A 175 -11.20 -12.37 17.26
N ARG A 176 -10.30 -11.43 16.98
CA ARG A 176 -9.11 -11.17 17.79
C ARG A 176 -9.43 -10.43 19.09
N LEU A 177 -10.36 -9.48 19.06
CA LEU A 177 -10.83 -8.80 20.27
C LEU A 177 -11.55 -9.78 21.21
N ALA A 178 -12.39 -10.66 20.66
CA ALA A 178 -13.06 -11.71 21.43
C ALA A 178 -12.06 -12.70 22.05
N GLY A 179 -11.05 -13.13 21.28
CA GLY A 179 -9.99 -14.02 21.76
C GLY A 179 -9.07 -13.42 22.83
N ARG A 180 -9.01 -12.09 22.96
CA ARG A 180 -8.24 -11.37 23.98
C ARG A 180 -8.99 -11.16 25.30
N GLY A 181 -10.26 -11.58 25.38
CA GLY A 181 -11.10 -11.33 26.56
C GLY A 181 -11.55 -9.87 26.70
N GLU A 182 -11.36 -9.03 25.68
CA GLU A 182 -11.75 -7.61 25.65
C GLU A 182 -13.17 -7.40 25.09
N GLY A 183 -14.06 -8.37 25.33
CA GLY A 183 -15.44 -8.37 24.88
C GLY A 183 -16.39 -7.76 25.91
N ALA A 184 -16.54 -6.42 25.86
CA ALA A 184 -17.72 -5.59 26.15
C ALA A 184 -17.30 -4.13 26.32
#